data_AF-A0A843KN36-F1
#
_entry.id   AF-A0A843KN36-F1
#
_cell.length_a   1.000
_cell.length_b   1.000
_cell.length_c   1.000
_cell.angle_alpha   90.00
_cell.angle_beta   90.00
_cell.angle_gamma   90.00
#
_symmetry.space_group_name_H-M   'P 1'
#
loop_
_entity.id
_entity.type
_entity.pdbx_description
1 polymer ?
#
loop_
_entity_poly.entity_id
_entity_poly.type
_entity_poly.pdbx_seq_one_letter_code
_entity_poly.pdbx_strand_id
1 'polypeptide(L)'
;MKVVAFDAKDFNRSRVEQRVDRSDPSSVEKRYRGFFSPLGVGVTFKDADGFQEEFLSTNGVLKKEFEISNELRFLSSNQLKKDLNMSKAIAYSNKLIDAIQDQIESIHVSYVVLPPKDRPEVKVGGSRCPLVNLRTEEFVRSLGPMFSYISAWNYMRRKDGEEYELMIDGFRSKNTIAWDELSSKCSPTIFSHGDECNPFISISDMIAFLTDTRLYHRKPGPATDPMLYRGLRPDNVHEVWEDCSFKTDCRFLDHKVLTKFTWYDDQLIDTTSFMARPIVFFLVDQLEKIPIAEPHVMDGPSPAPSVPISKKFSKTVQYQDPFHAALIYAERLGGCVQFYDRFSDSDKVRDGDVLVYMGDNSKKVAQTLADGFDIEMIKAKDLRKKIKSLQDK
;
A
#
# COMPACT_ATOMS: atom_id res chain seq x y z
N MET A 1 -8.95 18.21 -15.15
CA MET A 1 -8.02 17.13 -14.80
C MET A 1 -8.79 16.07 -14.03
N LYS A 2 -8.63 14.78 -14.33
CA LYS A 2 -9.33 13.71 -13.59
C LYS A 2 -8.47 13.21 -12.44
N VAL A 3 -9.06 12.97 -11.27
CA VAL A 3 -8.33 12.35 -10.15
C VAL A 3 -8.41 10.83 -10.28
N VAL A 4 -7.29 10.16 -10.07
CA VAL A 4 -7.22 8.69 -9.97
C VAL A 4 -6.28 8.29 -8.84
N ALA A 5 -6.74 7.40 -7.96
CA ALA A 5 -5.97 6.93 -6.82
C ALA A 5 -5.76 5.42 -6.86
N PHE A 6 -4.61 4.94 -6.36
CA PHE A 6 -4.24 3.53 -6.39
C PHE A 6 -3.76 3.00 -5.04
N ASP A 7 -4.25 1.81 -4.68
CA ASP A 7 -3.74 0.98 -3.60
C ASP A 7 -3.65 -0.49 -4.04
N ALA A 8 -2.97 -1.33 -3.25
CA ALA A 8 -2.90 -2.75 -3.46
C ALA A 8 -3.01 -3.57 -2.16
N LYS A 9 -3.55 -4.78 -2.30
CA LYS A 9 -3.66 -5.78 -1.24
C LYS A 9 -3.20 -7.16 -1.74
N ASP A 10 -3.01 -8.08 -0.82
CA ASP A 10 -2.71 -9.47 -1.18
C ASP A 10 -4.01 -10.25 -1.42
N PHE A 11 -4.16 -10.85 -2.60
CA PHE A 11 -5.16 -11.88 -2.84
C PHE A 11 -4.56 -13.25 -2.56
N ASN A 12 -4.87 -13.82 -1.39
CA ASN A 12 -4.28 -15.07 -0.94
C ASN A 12 -5.33 -16.19 -0.85
N ARG A 13 -5.19 -17.21 -1.72
CA ARG A 13 -5.92 -18.49 -1.69
C ARG A 13 -4.94 -19.67 -1.61
N SER A 14 -3.78 -19.44 -1.02
CA SER A 14 -2.70 -20.43 -0.91
C SER A 14 -2.50 -20.89 0.54
N ARG A 15 -1.89 -22.06 0.69
CA ARG A 15 -1.42 -22.61 1.96
C ARG A 15 0.09 -22.81 1.90
N VAL A 16 0.75 -22.67 3.05
CA VAL A 16 2.19 -22.94 3.18
C VAL A 16 2.36 -24.39 3.62
N GLU A 17 3.06 -25.18 2.82
CA GLU A 17 3.51 -26.53 3.17
C GLU A 17 5.01 -26.45 3.51
N GLN A 18 5.39 -26.97 4.67
CA GLN A 18 6.79 -27.07 5.07
C GLN A 18 7.28 -28.47 4.72
N ARG A 19 8.35 -28.56 3.93
CA ARG A 19 9.02 -29.80 3.61
C ARG A 19 10.42 -29.76 4.19
N VAL A 20 10.69 -30.66 5.11
CA VAL A 20 12.05 -30.86 5.61
C VAL A 20 12.85 -31.52 4.49
N ASP A 21 14.00 -30.94 4.13
CA ASP A 21 14.92 -31.58 3.21
C ASP A 21 15.39 -32.90 3.82
N ARG A 22 15.30 -33.99 3.06
CA ARG A 22 15.73 -35.31 3.52
C ARG A 22 17.25 -35.39 3.68
N SER A 23 17.99 -34.53 2.98
CA SER A 23 19.46 -34.47 3.01
C SER A 23 20.01 -33.52 4.06
N ASP A 24 19.21 -32.53 4.49
CA ASP A 24 19.52 -31.63 5.60
C ASP A 24 18.25 -31.37 6.44
N PRO A 25 18.08 -32.09 7.55
CA PRO A 25 16.93 -31.93 8.43
C PRO A 25 16.77 -30.52 9.05
N SER A 26 17.80 -29.68 8.97
CA SER A 26 17.75 -28.28 9.41
C SER A 26 17.23 -27.33 8.32
N SER A 27 17.21 -27.79 7.06
CA SER A 27 16.67 -27.07 5.91
C SER A 27 15.16 -27.34 5.78
N VAL A 28 14.36 -26.31 6.03
CA VAL A 28 12.90 -26.33 5.83
C VAL A 28 12.58 -25.58 4.55
N GLU A 29 12.27 -26.32 3.49
CA GLU A 29 11.77 -25.77 2.24
C GLU A 29 10.29 -25.38 2.41
N LYS A 30 9.96 -24.12 2.18
CA LYS A 30 8.57 -23.67 2.08
C LYS A 30 8.07 -23.86 0.66
N ARG A 31 6.99 -24.62 0.50
CA ARG A 31 6.21 -24.66 -0.75
C ARG A 31 4.89 -23.96 -0.55
N TYR A 32 4.47 -23.19 -1.55
CA TYR A 32 3.15 -22.58 -1.54
C TYR A 32 2.24 -23.40 -2.44
N ARG A 33 1.08 -23.80 -1.90
CA ARG A 33 0.08 -24.54 -2.67
C ARG A 33 -1.18 -23.69 -2.80
N GLY A 34 -1.61 -23.46 -4.04
CA GLY A 34 -2.79 -22.66 -4.35
C GLY A 34 -2.44 -21.40 -5.13
N PHE A 35 -3.29 -20.37 -5.04
CA PHE A 35 -3.12 -19.14 -5.80
C PHE A 35 -2.78 -17.97 -4.87
N PHE A 36 -1.78 -17.20 -5.27
CA PHE A 36 -1.46 -15.92 -4.67
C PHE A 36 -1.21 -14.92 -5.79
N SER A 37 -1.74 -13.71 -5.63
CA SER A 37 -1.39 -12.56 -6.46
C SER A 37 -1.53 -11.29 -5.63
N PRO A 38 -0.69 -10.27 -5.84
CA PRO A 38 -1.09 -8.93 -5.45
C PRO A 38 -2.34 -8.51 -6.26
N LEU A 39 -3.23 -7.76 -5.62
CA LEU A 39 -4.49 -7.23 -6.14
C LEU A 39 -4.42 -5.72 -6.04
N GLY A 40 -4.23 -5.06 -7.16
CA GLY A 40 -4.19 -3.61 -7.29
C GLY A 40 -5.57 -3.08 -7.66
N VAL A 41 -5.95 -1.95 -7.09
CA VAL A 41 -7.16 -1.23 -7.44
C VAL A 41 -6.82 0.23 -7.70
N GLY A 42 -7.29 0.73 -8.84
CA GLY A 42 -7.35 2.15 -9.17
C GLY A 42 -8.78 2.66 -9.17
N VAL A 43 -9.04 3.83 -8.62
CA VAL A 43 -10.38 4.45 -8.59
C VAL A 43 -10.31 5.79 -9.30
N THR A 44 -11.14 5.98 -10.33
CA THR A 44 -11.29 7.25 -11.06
C THR A 44 -12.57 7.94 -10.59
N PHE A 45 -12.50 9.24 -10.32
CA PHE A 45 -13.60 10.02 -9.75
C PHE A 45 -14.27 10.89 -10.81
N LYS A 46 -15.61 11.00 -10.76
CA LYS A 46 -16.38 11.93 -11.62
C LYS A 46 -16.20 13.37 -11.15
N ASP A 47 -16.33 13.55 -9.84
CA ASP A 47 -16.17 14.81 -9.12
C ASP A 47 -15.32 14.53 -7.88
N ALA A 48 -14.09 15.02 -7.87
CA ALA A 48 -13.15 14.75 -6.79
C ALA A 48 -13.52 15.50 -5.50
N ASP A 49 -14.01 16.73 -5.64
CA ASP A 49 -14.41 17.56 -4.50
C ASP A 49 -15.71 17.00 -3.89
N GLY A 50 -16.69 16.70 -4.75
CA GLY A 50 -17.93 16.05 -4.34
C GLY A 50 -17.69 14.69 -3.66
N PHE A 51 -16.78 13.87 -4.21
CA PHE A 51 -16.35 12.63 -3.56
C PHE A 51 -15.76 12.88 -2.17
N GLN A 52 -14.84 13.83 -2.03
CA GLN A 52 -14.17 14.07 -0.75
C GLN A 52 -15.14 14.53 0.33
N GLU A 53 -16.05 15.45 0.02
CA GLU A 53 -17.09 15.91 0.94
C GLU A 53 -18.02 14.77 1.38
N GLU A 54 -18.51 13.98 0.43
CA GLU A 54 -19.45 12.89 0.69
C GLU A 54 -18.78 11.73 1.43
N PHE A 55 -17.53 11.41 1.08
CA PHE A 55 -16.71 10.44 1.81
C PHE A 55 -16.54 10.87 3.27
N LEU A 56 -16.10 12.11 3.53
CA LEU A 56 -15.85 12.59 4.91
C LEU A 56 -17.13 12.58 5.76
N SER A 57 -18.24 13.04 5.18
CA SER A 57 -19.54 13.04 5.84
C SER A 57 -20.01 11.61 6.16
N THR A 58 -20.02 10.73 5.16
CA THR A 58 -20.47 9.34 5.30
C THR A 58 -19.59 8.56 6.27
N ASN A 59 -18.26 8.69 6.14
CA ASN A 59 -17.30 8.01 6.99
C ASN A 59 -17.48 8.45 8.47
N GLY A 60 -17.73 9.75 8.71
CA GLY A 60 -18.04 10.29 10.03
C GLY A 60 -19.33 9.71 10.65
N VAL A 61 -20.38 9.54 9.85
CA VAL A 61 -21.64 8.89 10.29
C VAL A 61 -21.42 7.42 10.61
N LEU A 62 -20.77 6.68 9.70
CA LEU A 62 -20.52 5.25 9.88
C LEU A 62 -19.61 4.96 11.07
N LYS A 63 -18.61 5.81 11.34
CA LYS A 63 -17.76 5.65 12.52
C LYS A 63 -18.57 5.70 13.82
N LYS A 64 -19.57 6.58 13.91
CA LYS A 64 -20.48 6.65 15.07
C LYS A 64 -21.39 5.42 15.12
N GLU A 65 -21.95 5.02 13.98
CA GLU A 65 -22.83 3.86 13.89
C GLU A 65 -22.14 2.55 14.31
N PHE A 66 -20.87 2.37 13.93
CA PHE A 66 -20.07 1.19 14.22
C PHE A 66 -19.24 1.30 15.51
N GLU A 67 -19.45 2.37 16.29
CA GLU A 67 -18.79 2.61 17.59
C GLU A 67 -17.25 2.63 17.50
N ILE A 68 -16.69 3.16 16.40
CA ILE A 68 -15.24 3.31 16.22
C ILE A 68 -14.76 4.52 17.02
N SER A 69 -13.93 4.26 18.04
CA SER A 69 -13.52 5.26 19.03
C SER A 69 -12.33 6.12 18.64
N ASN A 70 -11.56 5.76 17.62
CA ASN A 70 -10.39 6.53 17.19
C ASN A 70 -10.79 7.88 16.53
N GLU A 71 -9.89 8.85 16.49
CA GLU A 71 -10.15 10.18 15.88
C GLU A 71 -9.79 10.24 14.37
N LEU A 72 -9.30 9.16 13.77
CA LEU A 72 -8.84 9.15 12.37
C LEU A 72 -9.98 9.44 11.38
N ARG A 73 -9.76 10.31 10.39
CA ARG A 73 -10.78 10.58 9.37
C ARG A 73 -10.85 9.53 8.26
N PHE A 74 -9.75 8.81 8.03
CA PHE A 74 -9.67 7.70 7.09
C PHE A 74 -9.21 6.45 7.82
N LEU A 75 -9.68 5.30 7.36
CA LEU A 75 -9.40 4.02 8.00
C LEU A 75 -8.97 3.05 6.91
N SER A 76 -7.75 2.53 7.00
CA SER A 76 -7.35 1.41 6.14
C SER A 76 -8.21 0.18 6.43
N SER A 77 -8.34 -0.75 5.48
CA SER A 77 -9.10 -1.99 5.71
C SER A 77 -8.46 -2.81 6.82
N ASN A 78 -7.15 -2.72 6.99
CA ASN A 78 -6.43 -3.34 8.09
C ASN A 78 -6.81 -2.73 9.45
N GLN A 79 -6.96 -1.42 9.53
CA GLN A 79 -7.45 -0.75 10.73
C GLN A 79 -8.91 -1.12 11.02
N LEU A 80 -9.78 -1.12 10.00
CA LEU A 80 -11.17 -1.55 10.15
C LEU A 80 -11.28 -3.00 10.65
N LYS A 81 -10.50 -3.94 10.13
CA LYS A 81 -10.49 -5.34 10.59
C LYS A 81 -9.92 -5.52 12.01
N LYS A 82 -9.28 -4.50 12.58
CA LYS A 82 -8.76 -4.51 13.96
C LYS A 82 -9.75 -3.90 14.92
N ASP A 83 -10.25 -2.71 14.57
CA ASP A 83 -11.25 -2.00 15.37
C ASP A 83 -12.60 -2.72 15.34
N LEU A 84 -12.91 -3.33 14.20
CA LEU A 84 -14.08 -4.16 13.96
C LEU A 84 -13.64 -5.60 13.67
N ASN A 85 -14.52 -6.57 13.91
CA ASN A 85 -14.31 -7.90 13.34
C ASN A 85 -14.56 -7.90 11.81
N MET A 86 -14.14 -8.97 11.12
CA MET A 86 -14.27 -9.09 9.66
C MET A 86 -15.68 -8.81 9.14
N SER A 87 -16.72 -9.37 9.79
CA SER A 87 -18.12 -9.18 9.34
C SER A 87 -18.55 -7.72 9.41
N LYS A 88 -18.24 -7.05 10.53
CA LYS A 88 -18.52 -5.62 10.71
C LYS A 88 -17.70 -4.74 9.77
N ALA A 89 -16.44 -5.09 9.50
CA ALA A 89 -15.61 -4.37 8.55
C ALA A 89 -16.20 -4.44 7.12
N ILE A 90 -16.70 -5.61 6.70
CA ILE A 90 -17.38 -5.77 5.40
C ILE A 90 -18.66 -4.91 5.34
N ALA A 91 -19.47 -4.96 6.39
CA ALA A 91 -20.70 -4.17 6.46
C ALA A 91 -20.42 -2.67 6.40
N TYR A 92 -19.38 -2.21 7.11
CA TYR A 92 -18.91 -0.84 7.07
C TYR A 92 -18.50 -0.42 5.65
N SER A 93 -17.60 -1.19 5.03
CA SER A 93 -17.09 -0.87 3.69
C SER A 93 -18.18 -0.91 2.63
N ASN A 94 -19.14 -1.84 2.71
CA ASN A 94 -20.27 -1.87 1.77
C ASN A 94 -21.13 -0.62 1.92
N LYS A 95 -21.52 -0.25 3.15
CA LYS A 95 -22.32 0.98 3.38
C LYS A 95 -21.61 2.24 2.89
N LEU A 96 -20.28 2.30 3.06
CA LEU A 96 -19.48 3.41 2.57
C LEU A 96 -19.51 3.48 1.05
N ILE A 97 -19.26 2.37 0.36
CA ILE A 97 -19.32 2.32 -1.11
C ILE A 97 -20.73 2.63 -1.62
N ASP A 98 -21.77 2.04 -1.01
CA ASP A 98 -23.15 2.21 -1.45
C ASP A 98 -23.57 3.68 -1.42
N ALA A 99 -23.07 4.45 -0.45
CA ALA A 99 -23.32 5.88 -0.34
C ALA A 99 -22.54 6.71 -1.38
N ILE A 100 -21.28 6.39 -1.66
CA ILE A 100 -20.40 7.26 -2.45
C ILE A 100 -20.20 6.81 -3.91
N GLN A 101 -20.76 5.66 -4.31
CA GLN A 101 -20.56 5.06 -5.63
C GLN A 101 -20.91 6.01 -6.79
N ASP A 102 -21.85 6.93 -6.59
CA ASP A 102 -22.26 7.88 -7.63
C ASP A 102 -21.17 8.90 -7.96
N GLN A 103 -20.23 9.14 -7.04
CA GLN A 103 -19.05 9.99 -7.26
C GLN A 103 -17.91 9.25 -7.99
N ILE A 104 -17.99 7.93 -8.11
CA ILE A 104 -16.97 7.09 -8.76
C ILE A 104 -17.31 6.94 -10.25
N GLU A 105 -16.36 7.22 -11.14
CA GLU A 105 -16.50 6.99 -12.59
C GLU A 105 -16.26 5.52 -12.92
N SER A 106 -15.14 5.00 -12.44
CA SER A 106 -14.72 3.63 -12.71
C SER A 106 -13.71 3.11 -11.70
N ILE A 107 -13.69 1.80 -11.52
CA ILE A 107 -12.59 1.08 -10.87
C ILE A 107 -11.78 0.30 -11.90
N HIS A 108 -10.47 0.24 -11.69
CA HIS A 108 -9.54 -0.60 -12.43
C HIS A 108 -8.93 -1.63 -11.49
N VAL A 109 -9.22 -2.91 -11.71
CA VAL A 109 -8.68 -4.02 -10.93
C VAL A 109 -7.54 -4.66 -11.71
N SER A 110 -6.36 -4.75 -11.09
CA SER A 110 -5.19 -5.39 -11.67
C SER A 110 -4.59 -6.49 -10.79
N TYR A 111 -4.01 -7.51 -11.42
CA TYR A 111 -3.38 -8.63 -10.71
C TYR A 111 -2.38 -9.36 -11.61
N VAL A 112 -1.64 -10.32 -11.08
CA VAL A 112 -0.59 -11.08 -11.78
C VAL A 112 -1.03 -12.53 -11.97
N VAL A 113 -0.85 -13.05 -13.19
CA VAL A 113 -1.08 -14.45 -13.54
C VAL A 113 0.19 -15.02 -14.15
N LEU A 114 0.96 -15.72 -13.32
CA LEU A 114 2.17 -16.44 -13.72
C LEU A 114 2.12 -17.86 -13.15
N PRO A 115 1.55 -18.83 -13.89
CA PRO A 115 1.46 -20.22 -13.43
C PRO A 115 2.86 -20.84 -13.30
N PRO A 116 3.25 -21.35 -12.10
CA PRO A 116 4.57 -21.97 -11.92
C PRO A 116 4.83 -23.19 -12.81
N LYS A 117 3.76 -23.86 -13.26
CA LYS A 117 3.84 -24.99 -14.21
C LYS A 117 4.38 -24.55 -15.57
N ASP A 118 3.95 -23.38 -16.05
CA ASP A 118 4.31 -22.87 -17.37
C ASP A 118 5.59 -22.04 -17.29
N ARG A 119 5.81 -21.39 -16.14
CA ARG A 119 7.00 -20.61 -15.85
C ARG A 119 7.44 -20.87 -14.41
N PRO A 120 8.38 -21.80 -14.16
CA PRO A 120 8.82 -22.12 -12.80
C PRO A 120 9.69 -21.03 -12.19
N GLU A 121 10.41 -20.27 -13.02
CA GLU A 121 11.35 -19.24 -12.59
C GLU A 121 11.19 -17.92 -13.36
N VAL A 122 11.52 -16.83 -12.67
CA VAL A 122 11.56 -15.47 -13.20
C VAL A 122 12.98 -14.92 -13.03
N LYS A 123 13.55 -14.45 -14.14
CA LYS A 123 14.84 -13.75 -14.16
C LYS A 123 14.64 -12.30 -13.74
N VAL A 124 15.47 -11.83 -12.80
CA VAL A 124 15.48 -10.46 -12.27
C VAL A 124 16.92 -9.97 -12.13
N GLY A 125 17.12 -8.66 -12.08
CA GLY A 125 18.43 -8.03 -12.07
C GLY A 125 19.08 -7.97 -13.45
N GLY A 126 20.40 -7.80 -13.47
CA GLY A 126 21.20 -7.75 -14.71
C GLY A 126 21.66 -6.36 -15.12
N SER A 127 21.16 -5.30 -14.48
CA SER A 127 21.74 -3.95 -14.55
C SER A 127 22.35 -3.59 -13.21
N ARG A 128 23.66 -3.33 -13.17
CA ARG A 128 24.42 -2.96 -11.97
C ARG A 128 24.35 -3.96 -10.79
N CYS A 129 23.66 -5.08 -10.96
CA CYS A 129 23.51 -6.18 -10.01
C CYS A 129 23.48 -7.54 -10.76
N PRO A 130 23.81 -8.66 -10.08
CA PRO A 130 23.76 -9.98 -10.69
C PRO A 130 22.37 -10.37 -11.22
N LEU A 131 22.34 -11.16 -12.29
CA LEU A 131 21.12 -11.80 -12.75
C LEU A 131 20.77 -12.97 -11.83
N VAL A 132 19.56 -12.96 -11.27
CA VAL A 132 19.07 -13.99 -10.34
C VAL A 132 17.83 -14.65 -10.90
N ASN A 133 17.72 -15.97 -10.75
CA ASN A 133 16.48 -16.70 -10.99
C ASN A 133 15.73 -16.85 -9.67
N LEU A 134 14.51 -16.32 -9.62
CA LEU A 134 13.60 -16.52 -8.49
C LEU A 134 12.53 -17.53 -8.86
N ARG A 135 12.08 -18.33 -7.90
CA ARG A 135 10.88 -19.15 -8.09
C ARG A 135 9.70 -18.22 -8.34
N THR A 136 8.85 -18.56 -9.31
CA THR A 136 7.72 -17.70 -9.69
C THR A 136 6.82 -17.37 -8.51
N GLU A 137 6.58 -18.31 -7.61
CA GLU A 137 5.77 -18.08 -6.40
C GLU A 137 6.40 -17.05 -5.45
N GLU A 138 7.72 -17.06 -5.31
CA GLU A 138 8.48 -16.11 -4.49
C GLU A 138 8.50 -14.73 -5.16
N PHE A 139 8.71 -14.70 -6.48
CA PHE A 139 8.66 -13.47 -7.27
C PHE A 139 7.29 -12.79 -7.14
N VAL A 140 6.19 -13.49 -7.40
CA VAL A 140 4.84 -12.89 -7.31
C VAL A 140 4.56 -12.36 -5.91
N ARG A 141 5.00 -13.06 -4.85
CA ARG A 141 4.88 -12.58 -3.46
C ARG A 141 5.73 -11.36 -3.15
N SER A 142 6.89 -11.22 -3.79
CA SER A 142 7.74 -10.06 -3.62
C SER A 142 7.13 -8.77 -4.21
N LEU A 143 6.11 -8.89 -5.08
CA LEU A 143 5.46 -7.74 -5.71
C LEU A 143 4.51 -6.97 -4.79
N GLY A 144 4.05 -7.55 -3.67
CA GLY A 144 3.08 -6.91 -2.78
C GLY A 144 3.43 -5.45 -2.41
N PRO A 145 4.62 -5.17 -1.85
CA PRO A 145 5.04 -3.82 -1.45
C PRO A 145 5.20 -2.79 -2.58
N MET A 146 5.10 -3.20 -3.84
CA MET A 146 5.32 -2.35 -5.01
C MET A 146 4.09 -2.27 -5.94
N PHE A 147 3.02 -2.99 -5.61
CA PHE A 147 1.98 -3.25 -6.59
C PHE A 147 1.06 -2.06 -6.85
N SER A 148 0.99 -1.08 -5.94
CA SER A 148 0.21 0.16 -6.14
C SER A 148 0.67 0.90 -7.40
N TYR A 149 1.99 1.13 -7.58
CA TYR A 149 2.48 1.78 -8.80
C TYR A 149 2.43 0.88 -10.03
N ILE A 150 2.57 -0.44 -9.89
CA ILE A 150 2.44 -1.38 -11.02
C ILE A 150 0.99 -1.36 -11.55
N SER A 151 0.01 -1.27 -10.64
CA SER A 151 -1.40 -1.08 -10.98
C SER A 151 -1.62 0.25 -11.70
N ALA A 152 -1.04 1.34 -11.17
CA ALA A 152 -1.07 2.65 -11.81
C ALA A 152 -0.47 2.62 -13.24
N TRP A 153 0.69 1.99 -13.41
CA TRP A 153 1.31 1.80 -14.73
C TRP A 153 0.41 0.98 -15.68
N ASN A 154 -0.22 -0.10 -15.19
CA ASN A 154 -1.14 -0.91 -16.01
C ASN A 154 -2.30 -0.07 -16.57
N TYR A 155 -2.82 0.84 -15.75
CA TYR A 155 -3.88 1.77 -16.12
C TYR A 155 -3.37 2.84 -17.09
N MET A 156 -2.32 3.58 -16.71
CA MET A 156 -1.86 4.78 -17.43
C MET A 156 -1.29 4.49 -18.82
N ARG A 157 -0.77 3.29 -19.08
CA ARG A 157 -0.24 2.91 -20.41
C ARG A 157 -1.31 2.88 -21.52
N ARG A 158 -2.58 3.04 -21.20
CA ARG A 158 -3.71 3.06 -22.15
C ARG A 158 -4.46 4.38 -22.20
N LYS A 159 -3.91 5.39 -21.52
CA LYS A 159 -4.51 6.71 -21.28
C LYS A 159 -3.71 7.80 -21.98
N ASP A 160 -3.40 7.58 -23.25
CA ASP A 160 -2.65 8.56 -24.04
C ASP A 160 -3.50 9.82 -24.28
N GLY A 161 -2.93 10.98 -23.97
CA GLY A 161 -3.59 12.28 -24.17
C GLY A 161 -4.61 12.68 -23.09
N GLU A 162 -4.81 11.88 -22.05
CA GLU A 162 -5.66 12.22 -20.91
C GLU A 162 -4.81 12.74 -19.74
N GLU A 163 -5.20 13.88 -19.15
CA GLU A 163 -4.54 14.44 -17.97
C GLU A 163 -5.18 13.95 -16.67
N TYR A 164 -4.35 13.30 -15.86
CA TYR A 164 -4.74 12.75 -14.57
C TYR A 164 -3.89 13.32 -13.44
N GLU A 165 -4.54 13.65 -12.33
CA GLU A 165 -3.90 13.76 -11.03
C GLU A 165 -3.81 12.34 -10.45
N LEU A 166 -2.60 11.78 -10.48
CA LEU A 166 -2.35 10.39 -10.10
C LEU A 166 -1.85 10.30 -8.66
N MET A 167 -2.64 9.70 -7.79
CA MET A 167 -2.30 9.45 -6.39
C MET A 167 -1.97 7.97 -6.18
N ILE A 168 -0.86 7.66 -5.50
CA ILE A 168 -0.42 6.28 -5.28
C ILE A 168 -0.10 6.09 -3.79
N ASP A 169 -0.57 5.00 -3.20
CA ASP A 169 -0.14 4.62 -1.85
C ASP A 169 1.37 4.35 -1.79
N GLY A 170 1.94 4.61 -0.61
CA GLY A 170 3.36 4.44 -0.33
C GLY A 170 3.84 3.04 -0.69
N PHE A 171 4.90 2.98 -1.50
CA PHE A 171 5.48 1.72 -1.94
C PHE A 171 6.97 1.65 -1.69
N ARG A 172 7.51 0.43 -1.72
CA ARG A 172 8.96 0.18 -1.71
C ARG A 172 9.31 -0.86 -2.74
N SER A 173 10.15 -0.47 -3.69
CA SER A 173 10.52 -1.34 -4.81
C SER A 173 11.92 -1.03 -5.32
N LYS A 174 12.45 -1.98 -6.06
CA LYS A 174 13.64 -1.85 -6.89
C LYS A 174 13.26 -1.25 -8.25
N ASN A 175 14.22 -0.68 -8.98
CA ASN A 175 13.91 -0.08 -10.29
C ASN A 175 13.34 -1.10 -11.29
N THR A 176 12.21 -0.75 -11.90
CA THR A 176 11.50 -1.52 -12.92
C THR A 176 11.18 -0.63 -14.12
N ILE A 177 11.05 -1.22 -15.32
CA ILE A 177 10.68 -0.46 -16.52
C ILE A 177 9.28 0.16 -16.36
N ALA A 178 8.37 -0.49 -15.64
CA ALA A 178 7.05 0.05 -15.34
C ALA A 178 7.12 1.37 -14.58
N TRP A 179 8.05 1.50 -13.63
CA TRP A 179 8.26 2.77 -12.93
C TRP A 179 8.86 3.85 -13.85
N ASP A 180 9.85 3.49 -14.66
CA ASP A 180 10.49 4.42 -15.59
C ASP A 180 9.47 4.99 -16.60
N GLU A 181 8.60 4.12 -17.13
CA GLU A 181 7.52 4.51 -18.04
C GLU A 181 6.45 5.36 -17.33
N LEU A 182 6.09 5.02 -16.09
CA LEU A 182 5.09 5.77 -15.34
C LEU A 182 5.60 7.18 -15.00
N SER A 183 6.78 7.27 -14.39
CA SER A 183 7.38 8.53 -13.91
C SER A 183 7.83 9.46 -15.04
N SER A 184 8.13 8.93 -16.23
CA SER A 184 8.43 9.75 -17.42
C SER A 184 7.17 10.30 -18.09
N LYS A 185 6.04 9.59 -17.97
CA LYS A 185 4.77 9.98 -18.60
C LYS A 185 3.92 10.90 -17.74
N CYS A 186 3.98 10.73 -16.42
CA CYS A 186 3.20 11.50 -15.47
C CYS A 186 4.02 11.82 -14.22
N SER A 187 3.57 12.81 -13.45
CA SER A 187 4.14 13.16 -12.15
C SER A 187 3.22 12.64 -11.04
N PRO A 188 3.28 11.34 -10.66
CA PRO A 188 2.45 10.82 -9.59
C PRO A 188 2.77 11.49 -8.25
N THR A 189 1.75 11.63 -7.41
CA THR A 189 1.89 12.01 -6.01
C THR A 189 1.79 10.77 -5.13
N ILE A 190 2.87 10.48 -4.39
CA ILE A 190 2.98 9.32 -3.51
C ILE A 190 2.65 9.73 -2.08
N PHE A 191 1.66 9.09 -1.48
CA PHE A 191 1.28 9.31 -0.09
C PHE A 191 1.78 8.14 0.76
N SER A 192 2.80 8.35 1.59
CA SER A 192 3.14 7.38 2.63
C SER A 192 1.96 7.26 3.61
N HIS A 193 1.48 6.04 3.88
CA HIS A 193 0.25 5.80 4.63
C HIS A 193 -0.99 6.47 3.99
N GLY A 194 -1.07 6.46 2.67
CA GLY A 194 -2.15 7.11 1.92
C GLY A 194 -3.52 6.53 2.23
N ASP A 195 -3.59 5.23 2.51
CA ASP A 195 -4.81 4.54 2.96
C ASP A 195 -5.37 5.07 4.30
N GLU A 196 -4.54 5.78 5.07
CA GLU A 196 -4.86 6.34 6.40
C GLU A 196 -4.84 7.88 6.45
N CYS A 197 -4.33 8.56 5.40
CA CYS A 197 -4.25 10.03 5.35
C CYS A 197 -4.83 10.68 4.09
N ASN A 198 -5.28 9.90 3.09
CA ASN A 198 -5.87 10.40 1.85
C ASN A 198 -7.18 9.67 1.51
N PRO A 199 -8.31 10.37 1.30
CA PRO A 199 -9.61 9.73 1.07
C PRO A 199 -9.65 8.92 -0.23
N PHE A 200 -8.99 9.37 -1.28
CA PHE A 200 -8.98 8.72 -2.59
C PHE A 200 -8.21 7.39 -2.55
N ILE A 201 -7.10 7.34 -1.81
CA ILE A 201 -6.35 6.09 -1.60
C ILE A 201 -7.08 5.19 -0.61
N SER A 202 -7.68 5.75 0.45
CA SER A 202 -8.47 4.99 1.42
C SER A 202 -9.63 4.22 0.77
N ILE A 203 -10.36 4.84 -0.19
CA ILE A 203 -11.39 4.09 -0.91
C ILE A 203 -10.83 3.02 -1.85
N SER A 204 -9.65 3.24 -2.42
CA SER A 204 -8.96 2.24 -3.25
C SER A 204 -8.59 1.00 -2.42
N ASP A 205 -8.11 1.21 -1.19
CA ASP A 205 -7.88 0.16 -0.19
C ASP A 205 -9.17 -0.62 0.12
N MET A 206 -10.26 0.09 0.41
CA MET A 206 -11.57 -0.52 0.69
C MET A 206 -12.08 -1.38 -0.46
N ILE A 207 -11.96 -0.91 -1.70
CA ILE A 207 -12.42 -1.63 -2.89
C ILE A 207 -11.53 -2.85 -3.14
N ALA A 208 -10.21 -2.77 -2.91
CA ALA A 208 -9.33 -3.94 -2.97
C ALA A 208 -9.73 -5.00 -1.93
N PHE A 209 -9.98 -4.58 -0.70
CA PHE A 209 -10.46 -5.45 0.38
C PHE A 209 -11.82 -6.09 0.06
N LEU A 210 -12.78 -5.31 -0.41
CA LEU A 210 -14.10 -5.83 -0.75
C LEU A 210 -14.10 -6.71 -2.00
N THR A 211 -13.24 -6.44 -2.98
CA THR A 211 -13.09 -7.33 -4.15
C THR A 211 -12.69 -8.73 -3.71
N ASP A 212 -11.65 -8.83 -2.86
CA ASP A 212 -11.23 -10.12 -2.28
C ASP A 212 -12.37 -10.81 -1.52
N THR A 213 -13.07 -10.04 -0.68
CA THR A 213 -14.09 -10.56 0.22
C THR A 213 -15.37 -10.99 -0.51
N ARG A 214 -15.86 -10.18 -1.46
CA ARG A 214 -17.03 -10.51 -2.28
C ARG A 214 -16.78 -11.77 -3.10
N LEU A 215 -15.59 -11.92 -3.69
CA LEU A 215 -15.16 -13.15 -4.37
C LEU A 215 -15.15 -14.35 -3.43
N TYR A 216 -14.62 -14.20 -2.21
CA TYR A 216 -14.57 -15.28 -1.23
C TYR A 216 -15.97 -15.79 -0.83
N HIS A 217 -16.93 -14.88 -0.70
CA HIS A 217 -18.30 -15.18 -0.27
C HIS A 217 -19.22 -15.76 -1.35
N ARG A 218 -18.81 -15.77 -2.63
CA ARG A 218 -19.60 -16.43 -3.68
C ARG A 218 -19.72 -17.94 -3.40
N LYS A 219 -20.66 -18.62 -4.06
CA LYS A 219 -20.78 -20.07 -3.94
C LYS A 219 -19.49 -20.77 -4.42
N PRO A 220 -19.07 -21.90 -3.84
CA PRO A 220 -17.98 -22.69 -4.40
C PRO A 220 -18.33 -23.14 -5.83
N GLY A 221 -17.31 -23.26 -6.69
CA GLY A 221 -17.46 -23.91 -7.98
C GLY A 221 -17.67 -25.43 -7.87
N PRO A 222 -17.86 -26.12 -9.00
CA PRO A 222 -17.90 -27.59 -9.04
C PRO A 222 -16.58 -28.18 -8.54
N ALA A 223 -16.58 -29.47 -8.16
CA ALA A 223 -15.38 -30.15 -7.65
C ALA A 223 -14.17 -30.11 -8.63
N THR A 224 -14.44 -29.99 -9.93
CA THR A 224 -13.42 -29.85 -10.99
C THR A 224 -12.76 -28.47 -11.01
N ASP A 225 -13.45 -27.44 -10.55
CA ASP A 225 -12.93 -26.07 -10.42
C ASP A 225 -13.61 -25.35 -9.23
N PRO A 226 -13.17 -25.60 -7.99
CA PRO A 226 -13.78 -24.98 -6.80
C PRO A 226 -13.67 -23.44 -6.80
N MET A 227 -12.73 -22.89 -7.59
CA MET A 227 -12.50 -21.46 -7.75
C MET A 227 -13.26 -20.86 -8.92
N LEU A 228 -14.13 -21.61 -9.61
CA LEU A 228 -14.88 -21.12 -10.77
C LEU A 228 -15.53 -19.75 -10.52
N TYR A 229 -16.25 -19.61 -9.41
CA TYR A 229 -16.95 -18.37 -9.04
C TYR A 229 -16.20 -17.49 -8.02
N ARG A 230 -15.17 -18.03 -7.35
CA ARG A 230 -14.43 -17.37 -6.27
C ARG A 230 -13.04 -16.90 -6.67
N GLY A 231 -12.58 -17.34 -7.83
CA GLY A 231 -11.25 -17.07 -8.34
C GLY A 231 -11.14 -15.65 -8.85
N LEU A 232 -9.93 -15.10 -8.76
CA LEU A 232 -9.61 -13.81 -9.35
C LEU A 232 -9.55 -13.95 -10.88
N ARG A 233 -10.70 -13.73 -11.51
CA ARG A 233 -10.95 -13.81 -12.96
C ARG A 233 -11.70 -12.56 -13.40
N PRO A 234 -11.56 -12.11 -14.66
CA PRO A 234 -12.24 -10.91 -15.13
C PRO A 234 -13.75 -10.96 -14.89
N ASP A 235 -14.42 -12.02 -15.35
CA ASP A 235 -15.87 -12.18 -15.23
C ASP A 235 -16.33 -12.15 -13.76
N ASN A 236 -15.64 -12.88 -12.87
CA ASN A 236 -15.97 -12.87 -11.45
C ASN A 236 -15.79 -11.49 -10.81
N VAL A 237 -14.78 -10.71 -11.23
CA VAL A 237 -14.56 -9.34 -10.74
C VAL A 237 -15.66 -8.40 -11.25
N HIS A 238 -16.07 -8.54 -12.52
CA HIS A 238 -17.20 -7.76 -13.06
C HIS A 238 -18.49 -8.08 -12.31
N GLU A 239 -18.80 -9.37 -12.10
CA GLU A 239 -20.02 -9.80 -11.41
C GLU A 239 -20.11 -9.31 -9.95
N VAL A 240 -19.01 -9.23 -9.19
CA VAL A 240 -19.08 -8.73 -7.79
C VAL A 240 -19.30 -7.22 -7.67
N TRP A 241 -19.19 -6.49 -8.77
CA TRP A 241 -19.38 -5.03 -8.84
C TRP A 241 -20.47 -4.62 -9.82
N GLU A 242 -21.27 -5.57 -10.35
CA GLU A 242 -22.25 -5.32 -11.41
C GLU A 242 -23.42 -4.42 -10.97
N ASP A 243 -23.78 -4.50 -9.68
CA ASP A 243 -24.87 -3.71 -9.09
C ASP A 243 -24.44 -2.27 -8.71
N CYS A 244 -23.16 -1.94 -8.84
CA CYS A 244 -22.65 -0.61 -8.51
C CYS A 244 -22.79 0.35 -9.70
N SER A 245 -22.98 1.66 -9.43
CA SER A 245 -23.20 2.66 -10.47
C SER A 245 -21.95 3.05 -11.29
N PHE A 246 -20.77 2.58 -10.88
CA PHE A 246 -19.50 2.82 -11.57
C PHE A 246 -19.10 1.69 -12.52
N LYS A 247 -18.25 2.02 -13.50
CA LYS A 247 -17.70 1.01 -14.44
C LYS A 247 -16.60 0.19 -13.78
N THR A 248 -16.51 -1.09 -14.12
CA THR A 248 -15.40 -1.96 -13.69
C THR A 248 -14.56 -2.36 -14.90
N ASP A 249 -13.25 -2.14 -14.86
CA ASP A 249 -12.25 -2.70 -15.79
C ASP A 249 -11.34 -3.65 -15.02
N CYS A 250 -11.09 -4.84 -15.55
CA CYS A 250 -10.30 -5.87 -14.86
C CYS A 250 -9.24 -6.44 -15.80
N ARG A 251 -7.96 -6.40 -15.39
CA ARG A 251 -6.83 -6.83 -16.23
C ARG A 251 -5.76 -7.55 -15.45
N PHE A 252 -5.25 -8.64 -16.02
CA PHE A 252 -4.10 -9.32 -15.47
C PHE A 252 -2.80 -8.99 -16.21
N LEU A 253 -1.69 -9.10 -15.49
CA LEU A 253 -0.31 -9.02 -15.95
C LEU A 253 0.22 -10.46 -16.08
N ASP A 254 0.69 -10.82 -17.25
CA ASP A 254 1.21 -12.16 -17.54
C ASP A 254 2.65 -12.10 -18.10
N HIS A 255 3.12 -13.24 -18.60
CA HIS A 255 4.45 -13.38 -19.19
C HIS A 255 4.74 -12.40 -20.34
N LYS A 256 3.72 -11.87 -21.04
CA LYS A 256 3.90 -10.97 -22.19
C LYS A 256 4.41 -9.60 -21.77
N VAL A 257 4.13 -9.20 -20.53
CA VAL A 257 4.50 -7.90 -19.97
C VAL A 257 5.41 -8.03 -18.74
N LEU A 258 5.92 -9.23 -18.47
CA LEU A 258 6.77 -9.54 -17.32
C LEU A 258 8.04 -8.70 -17.25
N THR A 259 8.64 -8.38 -18.39
CA THR A 259 9.83 -7.52 -18.45
C THR A 259 9.58 -6.11 -17.92
N LYS A 260 8.30 -5.70 -17.81
CA LYS A 260 7.94 -4.36 -17.32
C LYS A 260 7.97 -4.28 -15.81
N PHE A 261 7.59 -5.35 -15.11
CA PHE A 261 7.46 -5.35 -13.64
C PHE A 261 8.44 -6.31 -12.94
N THR A 262 9.45 -6.80 -13.66
CA THR A 262 10.66 -7.40 -13.08
C THR A 262 11.67 -6.29 -12.83
N TRP A 263 12.34 -6.30 -11.68
CA TRP A 263 13.39 -5.33 -11.43
C TRP A 263 14.62 -5.68 -12.25
N TYR A 264 15.28 -4.65 -12.78
CA TYR A 264 16.53 -4.79 -13.51
C TYR A 264 17.73 -4.32 -12.68
N ASP A 265 17.50 -3.49 -11.66
CA ASP A 265 18.49 -2.94 -10.74
C ASP A 265 18.16 -3.36 -9.30
N ASP A 266 19.15 -3.42 -8.40
CA ASP A 266 18.92 -3.70 -6.98
C ASP A 266 18.76 -2.44 -6.12
N GLN A 267 19.04 -1.26 -6.69
CA GLN A 267 18.75 0.04 -6.06
C GLN A 267 17.25 0.25 -5.89
N LEU A 268 16.88 0.84 -4.75
CA LEU A 268 15.51 1.26 -4.50
C LEU A 268 15.15 2.43 -5.41
N ILE A 269 13.88 2.47 -5.83
CA ILE A 269 13.32 3.62 -6.52
C ILE A 269 13.40 4.83 -5.58
N ASP A 270 13.97 5.93 -6.09
CA ASP A 270 13.93 7.22 -5.40
C ASP A 270 12.57 7.88 -5.63
N THR A 271 11.78 7.96 -4.56
CA THR A 271 10.44 8.57 -4.58
C THR A 271 10.44 10.03 -4.11
N THR A 272 11.59 10.59 -3.76
CA THR A 272 11.70 11.86 -3.01
C THR A 272 11.00 13.03 -3.68
N SER A 273 11.09 13.13 -5.01
CA SER A 273 10.46 14.20 -5.82
C SER A 273 8.96 14.00 -6.05
N PHE A 274 8.44 12.82 -5.72
CA PHE A 274 7.04 12.43 -5.95
C PHE A 274 6.22 12.40 -4.66
N MET A 275 6.85 12.58 -3.50
CA MET A 275 6.16 12.51 -2.20
C MET A 275 5.14 13.65 -2.04
N ALA A 276 3.95 13.33 -1.54
CA ALA A 276 2.99 14.31 -1.05
C ALA A 276 3.61 15.13 0.09
N ARG A 277 3.59 16.45 -0.05
CA ARG A 277 4.22 17.37 0.92
C ARG A 277 3.18 18.29 1.55
N PRO A 278 3.38 18.68 2.83
CA PRO A 278 4.55 18.38 3.66
C PRO A 278 4.59 16.93 4.15
N ILE A 279 5.80 16.36 4.30
CA ILE A 279 5.96 15.06 4.95
C ILE A 279 6.02 15.28 6.45
N VAL A 280 5.13 14.61 7.19
CA VAL A 280 5.20 14.52 8.65
C VAL A 280 6.05 13.32 9.02
N PHE A 281 7.32 13.56 9.30
CA PHE A 281 8.27 12.55 9.75
C PHE A 281 8.06 12.24 11.24
N PHE A 282 7.81 10.98 11.56
CA PHE A 282 7.59 10.51 12.92
C PHE A 282 8.84 9.78 13.44
N LEU A 283 9.56 10.43 14.36
CA LEU A 283 10.81 9.96 14.96
C LEU A 283 10.57 9.33 16.33
N VAL A 284 11.09 8.12 16.54
CA VAL A 284 10.96 7.38 17.81
C VAL A 284 12.30 6.76 18.21
N ASP A 285 12.71 6.97 19.47
CA ASP A 285 14.05 6.59 19.96
C ASP A 285 14.44 5.11 19.76
N GLN A 286 13.49 4.18 19.72
CA GLN A 286 13.78 2.75 19.53
C GLN A 286 14.04 2.37 18.07
N LEU A 287 13.56 3.14 17.10
CA LEU A 287 13.84 2.92 15.68
C LEU A 287 15.26 3.37 15.32
N GLU A 288 15.76 4.42 15.97
CA GLU A 288 17.10 4.97 15.75
C GLU A 288 18.24 4.12 16.34
N LYS A 289 17.94 3.23 17.30
CA LYS A 289 18.94 2.40 18.01
C LYS A 289 19.27 1.09 17.31
N ILE A 290 18.61 0.76 16.20
CA ILE A 290 18.77 -0.55 15.55
C ILE A 290 19.75 -0.38 14.39
N PRO A 291 20.99 -0.93 14.48
CA PRO A 291 21.83 -1.05 13.30
C PRO A 291 21.11 -1.97 12.30
N ILE A 292 20.94 -1.50 11.07
CA ILE A 292 20.41 -2.29 9.97
C ILE A 292 21.36 -3.48 9.79
N ALA A 293 20.85 -4.70 9.97
CA ALA A 293 21.54 -5.87 9.44
C ALA A 293 21.79 -5.59 7.95
N GLU A 294 23.06 -5.55 7.56
CA GLU A 294 23.48 -5.39 6.16
C GLU A 294 22.58 -6.22 5.24
N PRO A 295 22.30 -5.77 4.00
CA PRO A 295 21.59 -6.61 3.05
C PRO A 295 22.43 -7.87 2.88
N HIS A 296 22.02 -8.96 3.55
CA HIS A 296 22.70 -10.24 3.42
C HIS A 296 22.76 -10.54 1.92
N VAL A 297 23.99 -10.53 1.41
CA VAL A 297 24.36 -11.25 0.19
C VAL A 297 23.74 -12.64 0.34
N MET A 298 22.79 -12.94 -0.53
CA MET A 298 22.06 -14.20 -0.52
C MET A 298 22.99 -15.33 -0.97
N ASP A 299 23.86 -15.79 -0.07
CA ASP A 299 24.54 -17.07 -0.18
C ASP A 299 23.74 -18.11 0.61
N GLY A 300 22.88 -18.85 -0.10
CA GLY A 300 22.29 -20.10 0.35
C GLY A 300 20.97 -20.03 1.14
N PRO A 301 20.22 -21.16 1.23
CA PRO A 301 18.87 -21.18 1.76
C PRO A 301 18.92 -21.22 3.29
N SER A 302 18.46 -20.15 3.95
CA SER A 302 18.31 -20.09 5.40
C SER A 302 16.93 -19.56 5.80
N PRO A 303 16.44 -19.94 7.01
CA PRO A 303 15.04 -20.10 7.31
C PRO A 303 14.30 -18.76 7.42
N ALA A 304 12.97 -18.87 7.39
CA ALA A 304 11.98 -17.80 7.51
C ALA A 304 12.51 -16.49 8.13
N PRO A 305 12.40 -15.34 7.44
CA PRO A 305 12.94 -14.09 7.97
C PRO A 305 12.27 -13.80 9.31
N SER A 306 13.07 -13.81 10.38
CA SER A 306 12.69 -13.23 11.65
C SER A 306 12.28 -11.78 11.34
N VAL A 307 11.02 -11.44 11.63
CA VAL A 307 10.55 -10.06 11.42
C VAL A 307 11.49 -9.16 12.24
N PRO A 308 12.25 -8.24 11.61
CA PRO A 308 13.18 -7.38 12.31
C PRO A 308 12.48 -6.68 13.47
N ILE A 309 13.15 -6.56 14.61
CA ILE A 309 12.60 -5.95 15.85
C ILE A 309 11.99 -4.56 15.55
N SER A 310 12.59 -3.82 14.61
CA SER A 310 12.08 -2.53 14.10
C SER A 310 10.67 -2.64 13.51
N LYS A 311 10.39 -3.63 12.64
CA LYS A 311 9.07 -3.81 12.01
C LYS A 311 7.98 -4.19 13.01
N LYS A 312 8.31 -4.92 14.08
CA LYS A 312 7.34 -5.20 15.17
C LYS A 312 7.05 -3.95 15.99
N PHE A 313 8.08 -3.19 16.32
CA PHE A 313 7.94 -1.96 17.10
C PHE A 313 7.20 -0.86 16.33
N SER A 314 7.55 -0.60 15.06
CA SER A 314 6.81 0.33 14.19
C SER A 314 5.32 -0.03 14.13
N LYS A 315 5.01 -1.32 13.98
CA LYS A 315 3.61 -1.79 14.00
C LYS A 315 2.93 -1.49 15.32
N THR A 316 3.58 -1.68 16.47
CA THR A 316 2.97 -1.33 17.76
C THR A 316 2.72 0.17 17.89
N VAL A 317 3.68 1.00 17.47
CA VAL A 317 3.57 2.47 17.53
C VAL A 317 2.48 3.01 16.61
N GLN A 318 2.28 2.40 15.44
CA GLN A 318 1.24 2.80 14.48
C GLN A 318 -0.17 2.81 15.08
N TYR A 319 -0.42 1.99 16.11
CA TYR A 319 -1.72 1.91 16.77
C TYR A 319 -1.83 2.78 18.03
N GLN A 320 -0.82 3.61 18.31
CA GLN A 320 -0.84 4.51 19.45
C GLN A 320 -1.36 5.89 19.05
N ASP A 321 -2.06 6.53 19.97
CA ASP A 321 -2.60 7.89 19.84
C ASP A 321 -1.63 8.92 19.22
N PRO A 322 -0.31 8.94 19.55
CA PRO A 322 0.60 9.90 18.95
C PRO A 322 0.78 9.73 17.44
N PHE A 323 0.77 8.49 16.94
CA PHE A 323 0.87 8.23 15.50
C PHE A 323 -0.43 8.59 14.79
N HIS A 324 -1.59 8.27 15.39
CA HIS A 324 -2.89 8.71 14.88
C HIS A 324 -2.99 10.24 14.80
N ALA A 325 -2.46 10.96 15.80
CA ALA A 325 -2.39 12.42 15.76
C ALA A 325 -1.49 12.92 14.61
N ALA A 326 -0.39 12.23 14.31
CA ALA A 326 0.46 12.58 13.17
C ALA A 326 -0.28 12.39 11.83
N LEU A 327 -1.06 11.31 11.68
CA LEU A 327 -1.92 11.08 10.50
C LEU A 327 -2.95 12.20 10.30
N ILE A 328 -3.67 12.57 11.37
CA ILE A 328 -4.64 13.67 11.33
C ILE A 328 -3.95 15.00 10.99
N TYR A 329 -2.76 15.23 11.54
CA TYR A 329 -2.01 16.45 11.26
C TYR A 329 -1.53 16.51 9.81
N ALA A 330 -1.01 15.41 9.27
CA ALA A 330 -0.59 15.31 7.87
C ALA A 330 -1.74 15.51 6.90
N GLU A 331 -2.90 14.90 7.15
CA GLU A 331 -4.10 15.15 6.33
C GLU A 331 -4.40 16.65 6.28
N ARG A 332 -4.48 17.33 7.42
CA ARG A 332 -4.88 18.76 7.44
C ARG A 332 -3.94 19.67 6.66
N LEU A 333 -2.71 19.22 6.41
CA LEU A 333 -1.73 19.91 5.60
C LEU A 333 -1.74 19.48 4.12
N GLY A 334 -2.58 18.51 3.74
CA GLY A 334 -2.58 17.89 2.41
C GLY A 334 -1.39 16.95 2.17
N GLY A 335 -0.68 16.57 3.23
CA GLY A 335 0.59 15.84 3.18
C GLY A 335 0.46 14.34 3.46
N CYS A 336 1.56 13.73 3.91
CA CYS A 336 1.60 12.32 4.28
C CYS A 336 2.44 12.06 5.55
N VAL A 337 2.37 10.86 6.12
CA VAL A 337 3.15 10.48 7.31
C VAL A 337 4.19 9.44 6.94
N GLN A 338 5.41 9.60 7.46
CA GLN A 338 6.45 8.59 7.33
C GLN A 338 7.19 8.39 8.64
N PHE A 339 7.46 7.14 9.03
CA PHE A 339 8.49 6.91 10.05
C PHE A 339 9.83 7.36 9.50
N TYR A 340 10.58 8.10 10.30
CA TYR A 340 11.90 8.57 9.90
C TYR A 340 12.96 7.51 10.23
N ASP A 341 13.70 7.11 9.20
CA ASP A 341 14.95 6.38 9.31
C ASP A 341 16.09 7.24 8.77
N ARG A 342 17.06 7.57 9.62
CA ARG A 342 18.17 8.45 9.27
C ARG A 342 18.98 7.95 8.06
N PHE A 343 19.04 6.65 7.81
CA PHE A 343 19.84 6.10 6.73
C PHE A 343 19.11 6.12 5.39
N SER A 344 17.78 6.02 5.38
CA SER A 344 16.99 6.00 4.14
C SER A 344 16.23 7.29 3.84
N ASP A 345 16.06 8.16 4.83
CA ASP A 345 15.15 9.30 4.73
C ASP A 345 15.81 10.66 4.92
N SER A 346 17.09 10.73 5.30
CA SER A 346 17.80 12.03 5.44
C SER A 346 17.71 12.85 4.16
N ASP A 347 17.86 12.20 2.99
CA ASP A 347 17.81 12.86 1.69
C ASP A 347 16.40 13.27 1.25
N LYS A 348 15.35 12.85 1.99
CA LYS A 348 13.95 13.18 1.72
C LYS A 348 13.48 14.46 2.39
N VAL A 349 14.15 14.88 3.46
CA VAL A 349 13.77 16.08 4.24
C VAL A 349 13.94 17.33 3.38
N ARG A 350 12.94 18.21 3.38
CA ARG A 350 12.92 19.49 2.68
C ARG A 350 12.31 20.58 3.57
N ASP A 351 12.55 21.83 3.18
CA ASP A 351 11.86 22.97 3.78
C ASP A 351 10.33 22.81 3.69
N GLY A 352 9.64 23.18 4.76
CA GLY A 352 8.20 23.02 4.93
C GLY A 352 7.75 21.67 5.48
N ASP A 353 8.63 20.66 5.57
CA ASP A 353 8.30 19.39 6.23
C ASP A 353 8.16 19.55 7.76
N VAL A 354 7.61 18.52 8.41
CA VAL A 354 7.33 18.51 9.86
C VAL A 354 8.04 17.34 10.51
N LEU A 355 8.76 17.60 11.60
CA LEU A 355 9.37 16.57 12.43
C LEU A 355 8.60 16.39 13.74
N VAL A 356 7.97 15.23 13.90
CA VAL A 356 7.35 14.82 15.15
C VAL A 356 8.30 13.90 15.90
N TYR A 357 8.72 14.29 17.11
CA TYR A 357 9.66 13.49 17.90
C TYR A 357 9.03 12.91 19.17
N MET A 358 9.41 11.66 19.48
CA MET A 358 9.00 10.91 20.65
C MET A 358 10.22 10.28 21.36
N GLY A 359 10.82 11.08 22.24
CA GLY A 359 11.98 10.70 23.06
C GLY A 359 13.10 11.74 23.01
N ASP A 360 14.19 11.49 23.73
CA ASP A 360 15.29 12.45 23.85
C ASP A 360 16.31 12.29 22.71
N ASN A 361 16.48 11.08 22.16
CA ASN A 361 17.36 10.87 21.02
C ASN A 361 16.72 11.43 19.74
N SER A 362 15.47 11.09 19.48
CA SER A 362 14.67 11.63 18.39
C SER A 362 14.57 13.15 18.43
N LYS A 363 14.52 13.77 19.62
CA LYS A 363 14.62 15.23 19.76
C LYS A 363 15.96 15.76 19.22
N LYS A 364 17.08 15.13 19.55
CA LYS A 364 18.42 15.55 19.07
C LYS A 364 18.52 15.39 17.56
N VAL A 365 18.00 14.29 17.01
CA VAL A 365 17.95 14.06 15.57
C VAL A 365 17.11 15.14 14.89
N ALA A 366 15.91 15.42 15.40
CA ALA A 366 15.04 16.44 14.85
C ALA A 366 15.69 17.84 14.90
N GLN A 367 16.37 18.19 16.00
CA GLN A 367 17.09 19.45 16.11
C GLN A 367 18.20 19.56 15.05
N THR A 368 18.96 18.48 14.84
CA THR A 368 20.03 18.46 13.83
C THR A 368 19.48 18.74 12.42
N LEU A 369 18.32 18.20 12.10
CA LEU A 369 17.65 18.45 10.82
C LEU A 369 17.09 19.87 10.74
N ALA A 370 16.51 20.38 11.82
CA ALA A 370 15.93 21.72 11.87
C ALA A 370 16.97 22.85 11.86
N ASP A 371 18.21 22.54 12.21
CA ASP A 371 19.34 23.48 12.03
C ASP A 371 19.74 23.60 10.54
N GLY A 372 19.36 22.63 9.69
CA GLY A 372 19.70 22.59 8.26
C GLY A 372 18.55 22.88 7.29
N PHE A 373 17.30 22.80 7.75
CA PHE A 373 16.09 23.02 6.93
C PHE A 373 15.07 23.87 7.69
N ASP A 374 14.24 24.63 6.97
CA ASP A 374 13.10 25.35 7.54
C ASP A 374 11.93 24.38 7.79
N ILE A 375 11.99 23.65 8.92
CA ILE A 375 11.03 22.59 9.27
C ILE A 375 10.39 22.84 10.64
N GLU A 376 9.12 22.48 10.77
CA GLU A 376 8.42 22.57 12.04
C GLU A 376 8.75 21.37 12.93
N MET A 377 9.28 21.61 14.13
CA MET A 377 9.48 20.57 15.14
C MET A 377 8.32 20.52 16.15
N ILE A 378 7.71 19.35 16.30
CA ILE A 378 6.60 19.12 17.21
C ILE A 378 6.91 17.94 18.13
N LYS A 379 6.76 18.13 19.44
CA LYS A 379 6.82 16.99 20.37
C LYS A 379 5.53 16.18 20.22
N ALA A 380 5.62 14.86 20.14
CA ALA A 380 4.46 14.01 19.85
C ALA A 380 3.23 14.25 20.77
N LYS A 381 3.45 14.56 22.06
CA LYS A 381 2.38 14.86 23.02
C LYS A 381 1.63 16.17 22.72
N ASP A 382 2.25 17.10 22.00
CA ASP A 382 1.72 18.44 21.72
C ASP A 382 0.98 18.49 20.37
N LEU A 383 1.01 17.41 19.57
CA LEU A 383 0.31 17.31 18.28
C LEU A 383 -1.18 17.60 18.40
N ARG A 384 -1.88 17.07 19.41
CA ARG A 384 -3.32 17.32 19.61
C ARG A 384 -3.64 18.81 19.75
N LYS A 385 -2.77 19.59 20.37
CA LYS A 385 -2.93 21.04 20.51
C LYS A 385 -2.75 21.73 19.15
N LYS A 386 -1.77 21.28 18.36
CA LYS A 386 -1.51 21.79 17.01
C LYS A 386 -2.66 21.50 16.05
N ILE A 387 -3.19 20.28 16.09
CA ILE A 387 -4.38 19.88 15.33
C ILE A 387 -5.53 20.85 15.64
N LYS A 388 -5.88 21.08 16.91
CA LYS A 388 -6.96 22.02 17.28
C LYS A 388 -6.74 23.43 16.71
N SER A 389 -5.51 23.94 16.73
CA SER A 389 -5.23 25.27 16.16
C SER A 389 -5.39 25.40 14.64
N LEU A 390 -5.40 24.28 13.91
CA LEU A 390 -5.70 24.26 12.47
C LEU A 390 -7.21 24.24 12.18
N GLN A 391 -8.04 23.96 13.20
CA GLN A 391 -9.50 23.93 13.09
C GLN A 391 -10.13 25.31 13.30
N ASP A 392 -9.41 26.20 13.99
CA ASP A 392 -9.85 27.56 14.32
C ASP A 392 -9.39 28.58 13.25
N LYS A 393 -8.77 28.11 12.17
CA LYS A 393 -8.41 28.86 10.97
C LYS A 393 -9.25 28.36 9.80
#